data_AF-A0A7W9LB11-F1
#
_entry.id   AF-A0A7W9LB11-F1
#
_cell.length_a   1.000
_cell.length_b   1.000
_cell.length_c   1.000
_cell.angle_alpha   90.00
_cell.angle_beta   90.00
_cell.angle_gamma   90.00
#
_symmetry.space_group_name_H-M   'P 1'
#
loop_
_entity.id
_entity.type
_entity.pdbx_description
1 polymer ?
#
loop_
_entity_poly.entity_id
_entity_poly.type
_entity_poly.pdbx_seq_one_letter_code
_entity_poly.pdbx_strand_id
1 'polypeptide(L)' 'MTTAPSAEFVMERLLQEATREFPGWSFQRDRSGWTATHGETRLTRPSLAALRALLRLHRGARRN' A
#
# COMPACT_ATOMS: atom_id res chain seq x y z
N MET A 1 -18.95 20.85 -14.78
CA MET A 1 -17.47 20.85 -14.81
C MET A 1 -16.99 19.66 -14.02
N THR A 2 -16.49 18.61 -14.70
CA THR A 2 -15.98 17.40 -14.05
C THR A 2 -14.58 17.72 -13.53
N THR A 3 -14.46 18.11 -12.27
CA THR A 3 -13.15 18.25 -11.63
C THR A 3 -12.51 16.87 -11.63
N ALA A 4 -11.42 16.70 -12.38
CA ALA A 4 -10.62 15.49 -12.27
C ALA A 4 -10.27 15.31 -10.79
N PRO A 5 -10.52 14.15 -10.19
CA PRO A 5 -10.16 13.92 -8.80
C PRO A 5 -8.68 14.23 -8.66
N SER A 6 -8.33 15.07 -7.68
CA SER A 6 -6.94 15.45 -7.48
C SER A 6 -6.12 14.20 -7.23
N ALA A 7 -4.85 14.21 -7.64
CA ALA A 7 -3.98 13.06 -7.49
C ALA A 7 -3.88 12.62 -6.01
N GLU A 8 -4.03 13.56 -5.06
CA GLU A 8 -4.12 13.26 -3.63
C GLU A 8 -5.35 12.42 -3.30
N PHE A 9 -6.53 12.79 -3.79
CA PHE A 9 -7.78 12.05 -3.53
C PHE A 9 -7.70 10.60 -4.05
N VAL A 10 -7.15 10.41 -5.25
CA VAL A 10 -6.95 9.06 -5.81
C VAL A 10 -5.97 8.26 -4.94
N MET A 11 -4.89 8.87 -4.48
CA MET A 11 -3.92 8.21 -3.60
C MET A 11 -4.51 7.84 -2.23
N GLU A 12 -5.29 8.74 -1.62
CA GLU A 12 -5.96 8.46 -0.34
C GLU A 12 -6.91 7.27 -0.47
N ARG A 13 -7.69 7.21 -1.55
CA ARG A 13 -8.57 6.08 -1.84
C ARG A 13 -7.79 4.78 -1.99
N LEU A 14 -6.70 4.79 -2.77
CA LEU A 14 -5.85 3.61 -2.94
C LEU A 14 -5.23 3.13 -1.62
N LEU A 15 -4.88 4.05 -0.72
CA LEU A 15 -4.38 3.72 0.61
C LEU A 15 -5.44 3.13 1.54
N GLN A 16 -6.66 3.65 1.49
CA GLN A 16 -7.80 3.08 2.21
C GLN A 16 -8.07 1.64 1.75
N GLU A 17 -8.07 1.41 0.44
CA GLU A 17 -8.26 0.07 -0.12
C GLU A 17 -7.13 -0.88 0.28
N ALA A 18 -5.87 -0.43 0.25
CA ALA A 18 -4.72 -1.24 0.65
C ALA A 18 -4.79 -1.61 2.14
N THR A 19 -5.12 -0.67 3.01
CA THR A 19 -5.29 -0.91 4.45
C THR A 19 -6.42 -1.91 4.72
N ARG A 20 -7.51 -1.83 3.95
CA ARG A 20 -8.62 -2.79 4.03
C ARG A 20 -8.25 -4.18 3.52
N GLU A 21 -7.41 -4.28 2.49
CA GLU A 21 -6.92 -5.56 1.94
C GLU A 21 -5.91 -6.24 2.87
N PHE A 22 -5.08 -5.45 3.55
CA PHE A 22 -3.99 -5.91 4.43
C PHE A 22 -4.15 -5.33 5.84
N PRO A 23 -5.09 -5.86 6.65
CA PRO A 23 -5.28 -5.37 8.02
C PRO A 23 -4.00 -5.53 8.84
N GLY A 24 -3.69 -4.52 9.66
CA GLY A 24 -2.47 -4.45 10.48
C GLY A 24 -1.24 -3.88 9.76
N TRP A 25 -1.32 -3.66 8.44
CA TRP A 25 -0.27 -2.97 7.69
C TRP A 25 -0.55 -1.47 7.64
N SER A 26 0.48 -0.68 7.89
CA SER A 26 0.47 0.77 7.67
C SER A 26 1.21 1.09 6.38
N PHE A 27 0.67 2.00 5.57
CA PHE A 27 1.24 2.40 4.29
C PHE A 27 1.63 3.88 4.33
N GLN A 28 2.86 4.18 3.91
CA GLN A 28 3.36 5.54 3.77
C GLN A 28 3.99 5.74 2.39
N ARG A 29 3.83 6.94 1.85
CA ARG A 29 4.57 7.39 0.67
C ARG A 29 5.76 8.23 1.13
N ASP A 30 6.96 7.73 0.86
CA ASP A 30 8.22 8.45 1.01
C ASP A 30 8.58 9.16 -0.31
N ARG A 31 9.59 10.04 -0.28
CA ARG A 31 10.09 10.72 -1.51
C ARG A 31 10.62 9.74 -2.56
N SER A 32 11.06 8.55 -2.13
CA SER A 32 11.68 7.52 -2.96
C SER A 32 10.76 6.32 -3.27
N GLY A 33 9.53 6.30 -2.75
CA GLY A 33 8.59 5.21 -3.03
C GLY A 33 7.53 5.01 -1.96
N TRP A 34 7.03 3.79 -1.89
CA TRP A 34 6.00 3.36 -0.96
C TRP A 34 6.58 2.39 0.04
N THR A 35 6.27 2.62 1.31
CA THR A 35 6.68 1.79 2.43
C THR A 35 5.43 1.20 3.10
N ALA A 36 5.43 -0.11 3.34
CA ALA A 36 4.46 -0.80 4.17
C ALA A 36 5.15 -1.35 5.42
N THR A 37 4.54 -1.14 6.59
CA THR A 37 5.05 -1.61 7.89
C THR A 37 4.00 -2.43 8.62
N HIS A 38 4.41 -3.55 9.23
CA HIS A 38 3.57 -4.38 10.09
C HIS A 38 4.43 -4.99 11.20
N GLY A 39 4.30 -4.47 12.42
CA GLY A 39 5.21 -4.80 13.52
C GLY A 39 6.65 -4.47 13.15
N GLU A 40 7.54 -5.46 13.20
CA GLU A 40 8.95 -5.32 12.82
C GLU A 40 9.20 -5.46 11.30
N THR A 41 8.19 -5.88 10.52
CA THR A 41 8.35 -6.06 9.08
C THR A 41 8.19 -4.72 8.35
N ARG A 42 9.21 -4.33 7.59
CA ARG A 42 9.19 -3.14 6.74
C ARG A 42 9.50 -3.51 5.29
N LEU A 43 8.65 -3.05 4.37
CA LEU A 43 8.75 -3.33 2.94
C LEU A 43 8.70 -2.02 2.16
N THR A 44 9.68 -1.77 1.30
CA THR A 44 9.72 -0.55 0.49
C THR A 44 9.79 -0.92 -0.99
N ARG A 45 8.94 -0.31 -1.82
CA ARG A 45 8.87 -0.49 -3.28
C ARG A 45 8.62 0.84 -3.99
N PRO A 46 9.02 1.01 -5.26
CA PRO A 46 8.85 2.27 -5.99
C PRO A 46 7.37 2.63 -6.27
N SER A 47 6.47 1.64 -6.29
CA SER A 47 5.04 1.86 -6.52
C SER A 47 4.17 1.10 -5.52
N LEU A 48 2.98 1.64 -5.24
CA LEU A 48 1.98 1.00 -4.38
C LEU A 48 1.53 -0.35 -4.95
N ALA A 49 1.42 -0.45 -6.28
CA ALA A 49 1.05 -1.70 -6.96
C ALA A 49 2.09 -2.80 -6.71
N ALA A 50 3.40 -2.48 -6.85
CA ALA A 50 4.47 -3.43 -6.56
C ALA A 50 4.49 -3.85 -5.08
N LEU A 51 4.20 -2.90 -4.18
CA LEU A 51 4.10 -3.17 -2.75
C LEU A 51 2.93 -4.12 -2.43
N ARG A 52 1.74 -3.87 -3.00
CA ARG A 52 0.56 -4.74 -2.84
C ARG A 52 0.81 -6.15 -3.39
N ALA A 53 1.45 -6.27 -4.55
CA ALA A 53 1.82 -7.57 -5.12
C ALA A 53 2.73 -8.36 -4.16
N LEU A 54 3.73 -7.70 -3.58
CA LEU A 54 4.64 -8.31 -2.61
C LEU A 54 3.92 -8.71 -1.31
N LEU A 55 2.99 -7.89 -0.82
CA LEU A 55 2.16 -8.22 0.35
C LEU A 55 1.25 -9.43 0.11
N ARG A 56 0.70 -9.60 -1.11
CA ARG A 56 -0.09 -10.79 -1.46
C ARG A 56 0.74 -12.07 -1.38
N LEU A 57 1.98 -12.02 -1.86
CA LEU A 57 2.91 -13.14 -1.74
C LEU A 57 3.24 -13.45 -0.27
N HIS A 58 3.50 -12.42 0.54
CA HIS A 58 3.78 -12.59 1.97
C HIS A 58 2.57 -13.16 2.73
N ARG A 59 1.35 -12.72 2.41
CA ARG A 59 0.11 -13.26 2.97
C ARG A 59 -0.12 -14.72 2.57
N GLY A 60 0.19 -15.09 1.34
CA GLY A 60 0.10 -16.48 0.87
C GLY A 60 1.09 -17.40 1.57
N ALA A 61 2.32 -16.94 1.80
CA ALA A 61 3.36 -17.71 2.49
C ALA A 61 3.07 -17.98 3.97
N ARG A 62 2.30 -17.11 4.65
CA ARG A 62 1.98 -17.25 6.08
C ARG A 62 0.75 -18.12 6.37
N ARG A 63 0.10 -18.69 5.35
CA ARG A 63 -1.14 -19.48 5.45
C ARG A 63 -0.95 -20.96 5.09
N ASN A 64 0.30 -21.41 4.97
CA ASN A 64 0.72 -22.79 4.75
C ASN A 64 1.61 -23.22 5.91
#